data_AF-A0A0Q6A737-F1
#
_entry.id   AF-A0A0Q6A737-F1
#
_cell.length_a   1.000
_cell.length_b   1.000
_cell.length_c   1.000
_cell.angle_alpha   90.00
_cell.angle_beta   90.00
_cell.angle_gamma   90.00
#
_symmetry.space_group_name_H-M   'P 1'
#
loop_
_entity.id
_entity.type
_entity.pdbx_description
1 polymer ?
#
loop_
_entity_poly.entity_id
_entity_poly.type
_entity_poly.pdbx_seq_one_letter_code
_entity_poly.pdbx_strand_id
1 'polypeptide(L)'
;MSCATDNATVLNEPGRTVEMQNFEKAMKSLRDPQNRATAEEKRSGSAELSERRKQLLVPASLDLIKSTGVSEDEIKKQTNSDITAIIVWALKINLKKNDEIRNSRKLN
;
A
#
# COMPACT_ATOMS: atom_id res chain seq x y z
N MET A 1 -18.70 -20.10 -22.71
CA MET A 1 -18.82 -18.64 -22.52
C MET A 1 -17.69 -18.20 -21.61
N SER A 2 -16.94 -17.20 -22.08
CA SER A 2 -16.11 -16.24 -21.33
C SER A 2 -14.96 -16.77 -20.46
N CYS A 3 -13.75 -16.70 -21.04
CA CYS A 3 -12.49 -16.57 -20.30
C CYS A 3 -12.49 -15.24 -19.52
N ALA A 4 -12.29 -15.32 -18.21
CA ALA A 4 -11.75 -14.22 -17.41
C ALA A 4 -10.96 -14.83 -16.25
N THR A 5 -9.90 -15.56 -16.59
CA THR A 5 -8.84 -15.82 -15.62
C THR A 5 -8.11 -14.50 -15.43
N ASP A 6 -8.53 -13.71 -14.43
CA ASP A 6 -7.77 -12.57 -13.90
C ASP A 6 -6.50 -13.10 -13.20
N ASN A 7 -5.64 -13.76 -13.95
CA ASN A 7 -4.23 -13.81 -13.64
C ASN A 7 -3.70 -12.42 -14.00
N ALA A 8 -4.00 -11.44 -13.14
CA ALA A 8 -3.18 -10.25 -13.01
C ALA A 8 -1.79 -10.78 -12.70
N THR A 9 -1.02 -11.00 -13.77
CA THR A 9 0.39 -11.30 -13.71
C THR A 9 0.92 -10.12 -12.94
N VAL A 10 1.20 -10.35 -11.66
CA VAL A 10 1.97 -9.44 -10.87
C VAL A 10 3.31 -9.45 -11.59
N LEU A 11 3.45 -8.53 -12.54
CA LEU A 11 4.69 -8.29 -13.25
C LEU A 11 5.67 -8.02 -12.13
N ASN A 12 6.46 -9.05 -11.83
CA ASN A 12 7.50 -9.03 -10.83
C ASN A 12 8.56 -8.13 -11.44
N GLU A 13 8.32 -6.81 -11.38
CA GLU A 13 9.20 -5.84 -12.00
C GLU A 13 10.58 -6.05 -11.37
N PRO A 14 11.63 -6.25 -12.17
CA PRO A 14 12.97 -6.49 -11.65
C PRO A 14 13.34 -5.38 -10.66
N GLY A 15 13.62 -5.78 -9.42
CA GLY A 15 13.96 -4.88 -8.30
C GLY A 15 12.83 -4.59 -7.32
N ARG A 16 11.56 -4.93 -7.59
CA ARG A 16 10.46 -4.76 -6.62
C ARG A 16 10.26 -5.99 -5.75
N THR A 17 10.04 -5.78 -4.45
CA THR A 17 9.73 -6.88 -3.52
C THR A 17 8.25 -7.26 -3.58
N VAL A 18 7.92 -8.46 -3.09
CA VAL A 18 6.53 -8.96 -3.03
C VAL A 18 5.66 -8.05 -2.16
N GLU A 19 6.21 -7.51 -1.07
CA GLU A 19 5.50 -6.62 -0.15
C GLU A 19 5.18 -5.27 -0.80
N MET A 20 6.07 -4.74 -1.67
CA MET A 20 5.77 -3.55 -2.46
C MET A 20 4.59 -3.80 -3.40
N GLN A 21 4.56 -4.96 -4.05
CA GLN A 21 3.49 -5.33 -4.97
C GLN A 21 2.16 -5.52 -4.24
N ASN A 22 2.19 -6.15 -3.07
CA ASN A 22 1.02 -6.31 -2.20
C ASN A 22 0.49 -4.97 -1.71
N PHE A 23 1.38 -4.06 -1.30
CA PHE A 23 1.02 -2.71 -0.90
C PHE A 23 0.39 -1.92 -2.07
N GLU A 24 0.97 -1.97 -3.26
CA GLU A 24 0.38 -1.34 -4.44
C GLU A 24 -0.97 -1.95 -4.83
N LYS A 25 -1.12 -3.28 -4.68
CA LYS A 25 -2.40 -3.96 -4.92
C LYS A 25 -3.46 -3.50 -3.92
N ALA A 26 -3.12 -3.34 -2.65
CA ALA A 26 -4.03 -2.78 -1.63
C ALA A 26 -4.41 -1.32 -1.96
N MET A 27 -3.45 -0.50 -2.40
CA MET A 27 -3.74 0.88 -2.83
C MET A 27 -4.66 0.92 -4.06
N LYS A 28 -4.46 0.02 -5.02
CA LYS A 28 -5.31 -0.10 -6.22
C LYS A 28 -6.72 -0.59 -5.86
N SER A 29 -6.85 -1.51 -4.91
CA SER A 29 -8.15 -2.07 -4.51
C SER A 29 -9.08 -1.02 -3.91
N LEU A 30 -8.56 0.11 -3.40
CA LEU A 30 -9.38 1.26 -2.97
C LEU A 30 -10.22 1.88 -4.09
N ARG A 31 -9.92 1.56 -5.35
CA ARG A 31 -10.66 2.01 -6.54
C ARG A 31 -11.76 1.01 -6.94
N ASP A 32 -11.71 -0.21 -6.41
CA ASP A 32 -12.69 -1.26 -6.68
C ASP A 32 -14.08 -0.82 -6.19
N PRO A 33 -15.16 -1.12 -6.92
CA PRO A 33 -16.51 -0.68 -6.57
C PRO A 33 -16.90 -0.96 -5.11
N GLN A 34 -16.48 -2.11 -4.55
CA GLN A 34 -16.73 -2.53 -3.17
C GLN A 34 -15.95 -1.71 -2.10
N ASN A 35 -14.83 -1.10 -2.48
CA ASN A 35 -13.94 -0.35 -1.58
C ASN A 35 -13.99 1.17 -1.81
N ARG A 36 -14.82 1.61 -2.76
CA ARG A 36 -15.12 3.03 -2.96
C ARG A 36 -15.77 3.63 -1.72
N ALA A 37 -15.61 4.95 -1.58
CA ALA A 37 -16.26 5.69 -0.52
C ALA A 37 -17.78 5.53 -0.60
N THR A 38 -18.42 5.18 0.52
CA THR A 38 -19.89 5.10 0.64
C THR A 38 -20.53 6.49 0.56
N ALA A 39 -21.85 6.53 0.46
CA ALA A 39 -22.58 7.80 0.48
C ALA A 39 -22.36 8.55 1.80
N GLU A 40 -22.33 7.86 2.95
CA GLU A 40 -22.01 8.48 4.24
C GLU A 40 -20.57 9.01 4.29
N GLU A 41 -19.60 8.24 3.82
CA GLU A 41 -18.18 8.64 3.84
C GLU A 41 -17.94 9.88 2.95
N LYS A 42 -18.62 9.96 1.80
CA LYS A 42 -18.57 11.14 0.91
C LYS A 42 -19.24 12.38 1.50
N ARG A 43 -20.30 12.21 2.29
CA ARG A 43 -21.02 13.32 2.93
C ARG A 43 -20.21 13.97 4.05
N SER A 44 -19.24 13.26 4.63
CA SER A 44 -18.36 13.82 5.67
C SER A 44 -17.51 15.02 5.20
N GLY A 45 -17.34 15.21 3.88
CA GLY A 45 -16.56 16.30 3.31
C GLY A 45 -15.05 16.19 3.52
N SER A 46 -14.57 15.12 4.14
CA SER A 46 -13.14 14.91 4.38
C SER A 46 -12.41 14.50 3.09
N ALA A 47 -11.27 15.14 2.84
CA ALA A 47 -10.34 14.74 1.79
C ALA A 47 -9.54 13.48 2.17
N GLU A 48 -9.59 13.07 3.43
CA GLU A 48 -8.90 11.88 3.92
C GLU A 48 -9.67 10.58 3.59
N LEU A 49 -8.94 9.47 3.53
CA LEU A 49 -9.55 8.15 3.46
C LEU A 49 -10.40 7.92 4.72
N SER A 50 -11.57 7.30 4.56
CA SER A 50 -12.35 6.84 5.71
C SER A 50 -11.59 5.76 6.48
N GLU A 51 -11.91 5.60 7.77
CA GLU A 51 -11.28 4.58 8.62
C GLU A 51 -11.40 3.17 8.03
N ARG A 52 -12.55 2.81 7.46
CA ARG A 52 -12.74 1.53 6.75
C ARG A 52 -11.72 1.35 5.62
N ARG A 53 -11.50 2.40 4.83
CA ARG A 53 -10.57 2.36 3.69
C ARG A 53 -9.12 2.35 4.14
N LYS A 54 -8.79 3.05 5.23
CA LYS A 54 -7.46 2.99 5.85
C LYS A 54 -7.17 1.57 6.36
N GLN A 55 -8.14 0.90 7.00
CA GLN A 55 -7.98 -0.47 7.50
C GLN A 55 -7.65 -1.49 6.39
N LEU A 56 -8.14 -1.29 5.16
CA LEU A 56 -7.78 -2.14 4.02
C LEU A 56 -6.28 -2.04 3.66
N LEU A 57 -5.63 -0.93 4.00
CA LEU A 57 -4.22 -0.69 3.73
C LEU A 57 -3.30 -1.17 4.86
N VAL A 58 -3.80 -1.28 6.10
CA VAL A 58 -2.96 -1.56 7.29
C VAL A 58 -2.15 -2.84 7.15
N PRO A 59 -2.72 -4.01 6.78
CA PRO A 59 -1.95 -5.25 6.71
C PRO A 59 -0.78 -5.14 5.73
N ALA A 60 -1.04 -4.67 4.52
CA ALA A 60 -0.02 -4.51 3.49
C ALA A 60 1.01 -3.42 3.83
N SER A 61 0.61 -2.38 4.58
CA SER A 61 1.52 -1.34 5.08
C SER A 61 2.49 -1.91 6.11
N LEU A 62 1.99 -2.70 7.06
CA LEU A 62 2.80 -3.35 8.09
C LEU A 62 3.79 -4.34 7.46
N ASP A 63 3.33 -5.17 6.52
CA ASP A 63 4.19 -6.11 5.82
C ASP A 63 5.32 -5.39 5.06
N LEU A 64 5.00 -4.29 4.37
CA LEU A 64 6.01 -3.49 3.68
C LEU A 64 7.05 -2.89 4.64
N ILE A 65 6.63 -2.36 5.79
CA ILE A 65 7.56 -1.82 6.79
C ILE A 65 8.41 -2.94 7.40
N LYS A 66 7.80 -4.08 7.74
CA LYS A 66 8.52 -5.26 8.25
C LYS A 66 9.54 -5.79 7.25
N SER A 67 9.25 -5.72 5.94
CA SER A 67 10.18 -6.11 4.87
C SER A 67 11.49 -5.31 4.87
N THR A 68 11.54 -4.14 5.51
CA THR A 68 12.78 -3.35 5.65
C THR A 68 13.59 -3.72 6.90
N GLY A 69 13.20 -4.77 7.62
CA GLY A 69 13.87 -5.24 8.84
C GLY A 69 13.40 -4.55 10.13
N VAL A 70 12.33 -3.74 10.07
CA VAL A 70 11.77 -3.06 11.25
C VAL A 70 10.88 -4.03 12.02
N SER A 71 11.07 -4.13 13.33
CA SER A 71 10.23 -4.98 14.20
C SER A 71 8.86 -4.38 14.46
N GLU A 72 7.89 -5.20 14.82
CA GLU A 72 6.54 -4.71 15.12
C GLU A 72 6.50 -3.74 16.31
N ASP A 73 7.34 -3.96 17.33
CA ASP A 73 7.42 -3.07 18.49
C ASP A 73 7.97 -1.69 18.12
N GLU A 74 8.96 -1.65 17.22
CA GLU A 74 9.49 -0.39 16.70
C GLU A 74 8.45 0.33 15.85
N ILE A 75 7.66 -0.42 15.05
CA ILE A 75 6.53 0.16 14.30
C ILE A 75 5.53 0.80 15.26
N LYS A 76 5.10 0.08 16.29
CA LYS A 76 4.15 0.58 17.29
C LYS A 76 4.69 1.81 18.01
N LYS A 77 5.96 1.80 18.38
CA LYS A 77 6.63 2.93 19.06
C LYS A 77 6.70 4.18 18.17
N GLN A 78 7.11 4.03 16.91
CA GLN A 78 7.26 5.16 16.00
C GLN A 78 5.93 5.73 15.50
N THR A 79 4.92 4.88 15.34
CA THR A 79 3.60 5.30 14.83
C THR A 79 2.61 5.58 15.94
N ASN A 80 2.92 5.26 17.19
CA ASN A 80 1.97 5.22 18.30
C ASN A 80 0.72 4.38 17.98
N SER A 81 0.88 3.34 17.14
CA SER A 81 -0.21 2.54 16.56
C SER A 81 -1.24 3.35 15.76
N ASP A 82 -0.91 4.57 15.33
CA ASP A 82 -1.77 5.37 14.45
C ASP A 82 -1.78 4.78 13.03
N ILE A 83 -2.98 4.45 12.56
CA ILE A 83 -3.20 3.83 11.26
C ILE A 83 -2.68 4.73 10.12
N THR A 84 -2.92 6.05 10.23
CA THR A 84 -2.51 7.00 9.20
C THR A 84 -0.98 7.07 9.14
N ALA A 85 -0.29 7.11 10.28
CA ALA A 85 1.16 7.10 10.38
C ALA A 85 1.77 5.82 9.81
N ILE A 86 1.17 4.64 10.07
CA ILE A 86 1.59 3.36 9.47
C ILE A 86 1.50 3.43 7.94
N ILE A 87 0.37 3.88 7.39
CA ILE A 87 0.16 3.98 5.94
C ILE A 87 1.14 4.98 5.32
N VAL A 88 1.33 6.14 5.94
CA VAL A 88 2.28 7.17 5.47
C VAL A 88 3.71 6.66 5.47
N TRP A 89 4.11 5.87 6.48
CA TRP A 89 5.44 5.28 6.50
C TRP A 89 5.62 4.25 5.37
N ALA A 90 4.65 3.36 5.19
CA ALA A 90 4.68 2.41 4.07
C ALA A 90 4.75 3.13 2.71
N LEU A 91 4.01 4.23 2.52
CA LEU A 91 4.11 5.07 1.32
C LEU A 91 5.53 5.61 1.10
N LYS A 92 6.17 6.14 2.16
CA LYS A 92 7.55 6.65 2.07
C LYS A 92 8.54 5.57 1.66
N ILE A 93 8.41 4.36 2.22
CA ILE A 93 9.26 3.22 1.83
C ILE A 93 9.02 2.86 0.37
N ASN A 94 7.76 2.77 -0.07
CA ASN A 94 7.42 2.42 -1.44
C ASN A 94 7.97 3.44 -2.45
N LEU A 95 7.82 4.73 -2.16
CA LEU A 95 8.36 5.82 -3.00
C LEU A 95 9.89 5.75 -3.09
N LYS A 96 10.57 5.63 -1.94
CA LYS A 96 12.03 5.55 -1.89
C LYS A 96 12.56 4.35 -2.69
N LYS A 97 12.01 3.15 -2.48
CA LYS A 97 12.42 1.95 -3.23
C LYS A 97 12.17 2.09 -4.73
N ASN A 98 11.06 2.72 -5.12
CA ASN A 98 10.77 2.99 -6.53
C ASN A 98 11.77 3.97 -7.16
N ASP A 99 12.18 5.00 -6.43
CA ASP A 99 13.20 5.94 -6.89
C ASP A 99 14.58 5.26 -7.03
N GLU A 100 14.95 4.39 -6.08
CA GLU A 100 16.18 3.57 -6.15
C GLU A 100 16.19 2.66 -7.38
N ILE A 101 15.09 1.94 -7.64
CA ILE A 101 14.93 1.09 -8.83
C ILE A 101 15.00 1.92 -10.11
N ARG A 102 14.37 3.09 -10.14
CA ARG A 102 14.40 3.97 -11.31
C ARG A 102 15.81 4.50 -11.58
N ASN A 103 16.55 4.87 -10.53
CA ASN A 103 17.89 5.41 -10.66
C ASN A 103 18.90 4.33 -11.08
N SER A 104 18.80 3.11 -10.56
CA SER A 104 19.67 2.00 -10.99
C SER A 104 19.49 1.65 -12.47
N ARG A 105 18.28 1.83 -13.02
CA ARG A 105 17.99 1.65 -14.45
C ARG A 105 18.51 2.78 -15.35
N LYS A 106 18.75 3.99 -14.82
CA LYS A 106 19.31 5.11 -15.60
C LYS A 106 20.84 5.08 -15.67
N LEU A 107 21.47 4.38 -14.75
CA LEU A 107 22.93 4.25 -14.63
C LEU A 107 23.48 3.04 -15.38
N ASN A 108 22.61 2.17 -15.89
CA ASN A 108 22.91 1.02 -16.75
C ASN A 108 22.49 1.31 -18.20
#